data_AF-A0A839YJA0-F1
#
_entry.id   AF-A0A839YJA0-F1
#
_cell.length_a   1.000
_cell.length_b   1.000
_cell.length_c   1.000
_cell.angle_alpha   90.00
_cell.angle_beta   90.00
_cell.angle_gamma   90.00
#
_symmetry.space_group_name_H-M   'P 1'
#
loop_
_entity.id
_entity.type
_entity.pdbx_description
1 polymer ?
#
loop_
_entity_poly.entity_id
_entity_poly.type
_entity_poly.pdbx_seq_one_letter_code
_entity_poly.pdbx_strand_id
1 'polypeptide(L)'
;MDDLDRALARLAGAPAPAALEGIEDQVLRRIGSRPAVRGAGLGIGVITAAALGIGIVGAELPATASPAVSLAPLGGASPLAPSALLIGEP
;
A
#
# COMPACT_ATOMS: atom_id res chain seq x y z
N MET A 1 26.03 -9.99 -18.73
CA MET A 1 26.30 -10.37 -17.32
C MET A 1 27.09 -9.22 -16.77
N ASP A 2 26.35 -8.36 -16.11
CA ASP A 2 26.57 -6.92 -16.17
C ASP A 2 27.39 -6.48 -14.97
N ASP A 3 27.94 -5.26 -15.00
CA ASP A 3 28.74 -4.75 -13.88
C ASP A 3 27.93 -4.70 -12.57
N LEU A 4 26.60 -4.59 -12.68
CA LEU A 4 25.68 -4.73 -11.56
C LEU A 4 25.72 -6.13 -10.94
N ASP A 5 25.72 -7.19 -11.75
CA ASP A 5 25.80 -8.57 -11.26
C ASP A 5 27.10 -8.80 -10.49
N ARG A 6 28.21 -8.23 -10.98
CA ARG A 6 29.51 -8.29 -10.33
C ARG A 6 29.54 -7.49 -9.02
N ALA A 7 28.90 -6.32 -8.98
CA ALA A 7 28.77 -5.51 -7.77
C ALA A 7 27.90 -6.23 -6.71
N LEU A 8 26.80 -6.85 -7.12
CA LEU A 8 25.92 -7.62 -6.24
C LEU A 8 26.60 -8.88 -5.71
N ALA A 9 27.35 -9.61 -6.54
CA ALA A 9 28.13 -10.77 -6.10
C ALA A 9 29.20 -10.37 -5.07
N ARG A 10 29.85 -9.21 -5.25
CA ARG A 10 30.80 -8.67 -4.26
C ARG A 10 30.10 -8.29 -2.97
N LEU A 11 28.92 -7.68 -3.04
CA LEU A 11 28.15 -7.29 -1.86
C LEU A 11 27.65 -8.52 -1.08
N ALA A 12 27.21 -9.56 -1.77
CA ALA A 12 26.75 -10.81 -1.16
C ALA A 12 27.87 -11.56 -0.41
N GLY A 13 29.12 -11.41 -0.82
CA GLY A 13 30.29 -11.97 -0.13
C GLY A 13 30.86 -11.08 0.97
N ALA A 14 30.38 -9.84 1.13
CA ALA A 14 30.88 -8.93 2.16
C ALA A 14 30.36 -9.32 3.55
N PRO A 15 31.17 -9.19 4.61
CA PRO A 15 30.71 -9.40 5.98
C PRO A 15 29.55 -8.45 6.32
N ALA A 16 28.56 -8.95 7.05
CA ALA A 16 27.46 -8.12 7.53
C ALA A 16 28.01 -7.00 8.43
N PRO A 17 27.60 -5.74 8.23
CA PRO A 17 28.00 -4.62 9.09
C PRO A 17 27.56 -4.86 10.54
N ALA A 18 28.46 -4.62 11.51
CA ALA A 18 28.14 -4.71 12.95
C ALA A 18 26.99 -3.78 13.36
N ALA A 19 26.74 -2.71 12.60
CA ALA A 19 25.59 -1.82 12.83
C ALA A 19 24.22 -2.49 12.60
N LEU A 20 24.17 -3.63 11.89
CA LEU A 20 22.95 -4.42 11.72
C LEU A 20 22.67 -5.36 12.91
N GLU A 21 23.66 -5.57 13.78
CA GLU A 21 23.53 -6.43 14.94
C GLU A 21 22.47 -5.86 15.89
N GLY A 22 21.44 -6.65 16.20
CA GLY A 22 20.33 -6.24 17.07
C GLY A 22 19.28 -5.31 16.43
N ILE A 23 19.39 -4.99 15.13
CA ILE A 23 18.32 -4.26 14.42
C ILE A 23 17.01 -5.05 14.43
N GLU A 24 17.07 -6.37 14.27
CA GLU A 24 15.89 -7.24 14.32
C GLU A 24 15.12 -7.08 15.63
N ASP A 25 15.81 -7.22 16.77
CA ASP A 25 15.23 -7.02 18.10
C ASP A 25 14.68 -5.60 18.28
N GLN A 26 15.38 -4.59 17.76
CA GLN A 26 14.92 -3.21 17.81
C GLN A 26 13.62 -3.01 17.01
N VAL A 27 13.53 -3.61 15.82
CA VAL A 27 12.33 -3.55 14.95
C VAL A 27 11.17 -4.29 15.59
N LEU A 28 11.38 -5.53 16.06
CA LEU A 28 10.35 -6.34 16.71
C LEU A 28 9.82 -5.67 17.98
N ARG A 29 10.72 -5.12 18.81
CA ARG A 29 10.34 -4.32 19.97
C ARG A 29 9.52 -3.10 19.58
N ARG A 30 9.88 -2.41 18.48
CA ARG A 30 9.15 -1.23 18.00
C ARG A 30 7.78 -1.57 17.39
N ILE A 31 7.65 -2.74 16.75
CA ILE A 31 6.37 -3.26 16.27
C ILE A 31 5.48 -3.62 17.47
N GLY A 32 6.02 -4.34 18.45
CA GLY A 32 5.30 -4.73 19.66
C GLY A 32 4.94 -3.54 20.56
N SER A 33 5.73 -2.46 20.52
CA SER A 33 5.44 -1.23 21.27
C SER A 33 4.46 -0.30 20.56
N ARG A 34 4.10 -0.57 19.29
CA ARG A 34 2.98 0.15 18.68
C ARG A 34 1.74 -0.24 19.50
N PRO A 35 1.06 0.73 20.13
CA PRO A 35 -0.21 0.42 20.76
C PRO A 35 -1.12 -0.07 19.63
N ALA A 36 -1.34 -1.38 19.55
CA ALA A 36 -2.59 -1.88 18.99
C ALA A 36 -3.65 -1.04 19.68
N VAL A 37 -4.47 -0.32 18.91
CA VAL A 37 -5.42 0.65 19.43
C VAL A 37 -6.38 -0.10 20.37
N ARG A 38 -5.98 -0.26 21.63
CA ARG A 38 -6.60 -1.16 22.60
C ARG A 38 -7.94 -0.59 23.06
N GLY A 39 -8.22 0.67 22.72
CA GLY A 39 -9.50 1.34 22.86
C GLY A 39 -10.42 1.25 21.63
N ALA A 40 -9.99 0.67 20.51
CA ALA A 40 -10.82 0.53 19.31
C ALA A 40 -11.56 -0.81 19.22
N GLY A 41 -11.40 -1.72 20.20
CA GLY A 41 -12.04 -3.03 20.17
C GLY A 41 -13.58 -2.96 20.20
N LEU A 42 -14.15 -2.06 20.99
CA LEU A 42 -15.60 -1.86 21.03
C LEU A 42 -16.09 -0.96 19.88
N GLY A 43 -15.32 0.09 19.56
CA GLY A 43 -15.67 1.05 18.51
C GLY A 43 -15.62 0.46 17.10
N ILE A 44 -14.60 -0.33 16.77
CA ILE A 44 -14.49 -1.01 15.48
C ILE A 44 -15.62 -2.04 15.35
N GLY A 45 -15.89 -2.84 16.39
CA GLY A 45 -16.98 -3.81 16.36
C GLY A 45 -18.34 -3.17 16.06
N VAL A 46 -18.65 -2.04 16.72
CA VAL A 46 -19.90 -1.29 16.47
C VAL A 46 -19.93 -0.71 15.06
N ILE A 47 -18.84 -0.12 14.57
CA ILE A 47 -18.77 0.45 13.22
C ILE A 47 -18.91 -0.66 12.17
N THR A 48 -18.26 -1.79 12.36
CA THR A 48 -18.35 -2.95 11.46
C THR A 48 -19.77 -3.53 11.44
N ALA A 49 -20.41 -3.68 12.60
CA ALA A 49 -21.79 -4.16 12.69
C ALA A 49 -22.78 -3.19 12.04
N ALA A 50 -22.61 -1.88 12.24
CA ALA A 50 -23.43 -0.85 11.60
C ALA A 50 -23.26 -0.86 10.08
N ALA A 51 -22.01 -0.89 9.59
CA ALA A 51 -21.73 -0.95 8.15
C ALA A 51 -22.32 -2.22 7.49
N LEU A 52 -22.25 -3.36 8.17
CA LEU A 52 -22.85 -4.61 7.70
C LEU A 52 -24.38 -4.50 7.64
N GLY A 53 -25.02 -3.94 8.68
CA GLY A 53 -26.46 -3.70 8.70
C GLY A 53 -26.92 -2.76 7.59
N ILE A 54 -26.19 -1.66 7.36
CA ILE A 54 -26.45 -0.73 6.26
C ILE A 54 -26.31 -1.44 4.90
N GLY A 55 -25.30 -2.30 4.73
CA GLY A 55 -25.09 -3.07 3.51
C GLY A 55 -26.22 -4.06 3.22
N ILE A 56 -26.71 -4.78 4.24
CA ILE A 56 -27.83 -5.73 4.10
C ILE A 56 -29.12 -5.00 3.73
N VAL A 57 -29.46 -3.91 4.44
CA VAL A 57 -30.66 -3.12 4.15
C VAL A 57 -30.55 -2.41 2.80
N GLY A 58 -29.35 -1.94 2.43
CA GLY A 58 -29.09 -1.28 1.16
C GLY A 58 -29.12 -2.22 -0.05
N ALA A 59 -28.83 -3.52 0.13
CA ALA A 59 -28.89 -4.51 -0.95
C ALA A 59 -30.34 -4.83 -1.37
N GLU A 60 -31.30 -4.70 -0.45
CA GLU A 60 -32.74 -4.85 -0.73
C GLU A 60 -33.34 -3.61 -1.40
N LEU A 61 -32.62 -2.48 -1.39
CA LEU A 61 -33.09 -1.24 -2.00
C LEU A 61 -32.63 -1.19 -3.47
N PRO A 62 -33.52 -0.86 -4.44
CA PRO A 62 -33.13 -0.75 -5.84
C PRO A 62 -31.99 0.25 -6.02
N ALA A 63 -30.81 -0.25 -6.38
CA ALA A 63 -29.67 0.59 -6.68
C ALA A 63 -29.97 1.41 -7.94
N THR A 64 -30.32 2.68 -7.77
CA THR A 64 -30.33 3.62 -8.89
C THR A 64 -28.91 3.74 -9.40
N ALA A 65 -28.67 3.37 -10.66
CA ALA A 65 -27.35 3.42 -11.27
C ALA A 65 -26.70 4.80 -11.03
N SER A 66 -25.56 4.82 -10.35
CA SER A 66 -24.81 6.06 -10.18
C SER A 66 -24.36 6.53 -11.56
N PRO A 67 -24.54 7.81 -11.93
CA PRO A 67 -24.03 8.32 -13.19
C PRO A 67 -22.52 8.11 -13.23
N ALA A 68 -22.01 7.65 -14.37
CA ALA A 68 -20.58 7.42 -14.57
C ALA A 68 -19.81 8.72 -14.25
N VAL A 69 -18.91 8.66 -13.26
CA VAL A 69 -17.97 9.73 -12.99
C VAL A 69 -17.00 9.82 -14.16
N SER A 70 -16.93 11.00 -14.79
CA SER A 70 -15.96 11.28 -15.84
C SER A 70 -14.55 11.25 -15.26
N LEU A 71 -13.71 10.31 -15.72
CA LEU A 71 -12.31 10.19 -15.35
C LEU A 71 -11.40 11.21 -16.07
N ALA A 72 -11.98 12.30 -16.59
CA ALA A 72 -11.21 13.39 -17.18
C ALA A 72 -10.39 14.10 -16.09
N PRO A 73 -9.08 14.33 -16.29
CA PRO A 73 -8.33 14.26 -17.55
C PRO A 73 -7.46 13.00 -17.70
N LEU A 74 -7.64 11.99 -16.83
CA LEU A 74 -6.88 10.72 -16.85
C LEU A 74 -7.34 9.75 -17.94
N GLY A 75 -8.43 10.06 -18.64
CA GLY A 75 -8.96 9.26 -19.75
C GLY A 75 -8.12 9.34 -21.01
N GLY A 76 -7.56 8.19 -21.43
CA GLY A 76 -7.16 7.83 -22.80
C GLY A 76 -5.98 8.56 -23.46
N ALA A 77 -5.74 9.82 -23.13
CA ALA A 77 -4.74 10.67 -23.79
C ALA A 77 -4.10 11.67 -22.82
N SER A 78 -3.95 11.30 -21.54
CA SER A 78 -3.28 12.17 -20.58
C SER A 78 -1.79 12.29 -20.93
N PRO A 79 -1.26 13.51 -21.16
CA PRO A 79 0.17 13.73 -21.39
C PRO A 79 1.04 13.39 -20.16
N LEU A 80 0.40 13.05 -19.02
CA LEU A 80 1.03 12.57 -17.79
C LEU A 80 1.01 11.04 -17.66
N ALA A 81 0.55 10.30 -18.69
CA ALA A 81 0.62 8.86 -18.68
C ALA A 81 2.09 8.42 -18.55
N PRO A 82 2.44 7.47 -17.65
CA PRO A 82 3.84 7.08 -17.41
C PRO A 82 4.60 6.64 -18.67
N SER A 83 3.90 6.12 -19.69
CA SER A 83 4.50 5.75 -20.98
C SER A 83 4.98 6.94 -21.81
N ALA A 84 4.40 8.14 -21.61
CA ALA A 84 4.86 9.37 -22.24
C ALA A 84 6.20 9.86 -21.65
N LEU A 85 6.53 9.49 -20.41
CA LEU A 85 7.85 9.74 -19.82
C LEU A 85 8.92 8.74 -20.30
N LEU A 86 8.50 7.57 -20.80
CA LEU A 86 9.39 6.54 -21.33
C LEU A 86 9.73 6.78 -22.81
N ILE A 87 8.78 7.35 -23.56
CA ILE A 87 8.98 7.95 -24.88
C ILE A 87 9.42 9.41 -24.67
N GLY A 88 10.63 9.56 -24.12
CA GLY A 88 11.26 10.86 -23.99
C GLY A 88 11.40 11.57 -25.34
N GLU A 89 11.28 12.90 -25.27
CA GLU A 89 11.58 13.94 -26.27
C GLU A 89 12.81 13.61 -27.18
N PRO A 90 12.86 14.08 -28.45
CA PRO A 90 14.07 13.98 -29.27
C PRO A 90 15.31 14.61 -28.62
#